data_AF-A0A7I4FN51-F1
#
_entry.id   AF-A0A7I4FN51-F1
#
_cell.length_a   1.000
_cell.length_b   1.000
_cell.length_c   1.000
_cell.angle_alpha   90.00
_cell.angle_beta   90.00
_cell.angle_gamma   90.00
#
_symmetry.space_group_name_H-M   'P 1'
#
loop_
_entity.id
_entity.type
_entity.pdbx_description
1 polymer ?
#
loop_
_entity_poly.entity_id
_entity_poly.type
_entity_poly.pdbx_seq_one_letter_code
_entity_poly.pdbx_strand_id
1 'polypeptide(L)'
;MARTKQTARKSTGGKAPRKQLATKAARKSAPATGGVKKPHRYRPGTVALREIRKYQKSTELLIRKLPFQRLVREIAQDFKTDLRFQSSAVLALQEASEAYLVGLFEDTNLCAIHAKRVTIMPKDIQLARRIRGERAFLMLRLGRSCKYFYCLWDLRKLNSVSRNSDVRSCLRLPTL
;
A
#
# COMPACT_ATOMS: atom_id res chain seq x y z
N MET A 1 -48.63 18.27 -37.61
CA MET A 1 -48.04 17.09 -36.93
C MET A 1 -46.62 16.90 -37.44
N ALA A 2 -45.61 16.97 -36.56
CA ALA A 2 -44.19 16.92 -36.94
C ALA A 2 -43.73 15.47 -37.16
N ARG A 3 -43.22 15.19 -38.35
CA ARG A 3 -42.68 13.87 -38.75
C ARG A 3 -41.40 13.57 -37.97
N THR A 4 -41.49 12.70 -36.96
CA THR A 4 -40.33 12.19 -36.23
C THR A 4 -39.52 11.25 -37.13
N LYS A 5 -38.32 11.69 -37.52
CA LYS A 5 -37.37 10.87 -38.28
C LYS A 5 -36.71 9.88 -37.29
N GLN A 6 -37.28 8.69 -37.13
CA GLN A 6 -36.61 7.60 -36.42
C GLN A 6 -35.37 7.18 -37.23
N THR A 7 -34.18 7.53 -36.74
CA THR A 7 -32.94 6.94 -37.25
C THR A 7 -32.78 5.56 -36.62
N ALA A 8 -32.82 4.52 -37.46
CA ALA A 8 -32.55 3.14 -37.06
C ALA A 8 -31.17 3.05 -36.40
N ARG A 9 -31.16 2.82 -35.07
CA ARG A 9 -29.94 2.46 -34.34
C ARG A 9 -29.75 0.97 -34.54
N LYS A 10 -28.68 0.57 -35.25
CA LYS A 10 -28.34 -0.85 -35.47
C LYS A 10 -28.21 -1.57 -34.13
N SER A 11 -29.11 -2.52 -33.88
CA SER A 11 -29.04 -3.52 -32.83
C SER A 11 -28.36 -4.76 -33.40
N THR A 12 -27.09 -4.97 -33.03
CA THR A 12 -26.30 -6.23 -33.08
C THR A 12 -24.85 -5.81 -32.82
N GLY A 13 -24.14 -6.24 -31.78
CA GLY A 13 -24.22 -7.51 -31.09
C GLY A 13 -23.51 -8.59 -31.92
N GLY A 14 -22.20 -8.71 -31.77
CA GLY A 14 -21.42 -9.86 -32.27
C GLY A 14 -20.65 -9.63 -33.58
N LYS A 15 -19.33 -9.88 -33.54
CA LYS A 15 -18.46 -9.98 -34.73
C LYS A 15 -18.91 -11.14 -35.62
N ALA A 16 -18.97 -10.92 -36.93
CA ALA A 16 -19.17 -11.98 -37.93
C ALA A 16 -18.00 -12.99 -37.92
N PRO A 17 -18.25 -14.30 -38.18
CA PRO A 17 -17.20 -15.30 -38.23
C PRO A 17 -16.44 -15.16 -39.56
N ARG A 18 -15.18 -14.72 -39.48
CA ARG A 18 -14.31 -14.57 -40.66
C ARG A 18 -13.52 -15.86 -40.89
N LYS A 19 -13.65 -16.38 -42.11
CA LYS A 19 -12.90 -17.49 -42.73
C LYS A 19 -11.40 -17.42 -42.38
N GLN A 20 -10.81 -18.55 -41.97
CA GLN A 20 -9.40 -18.69 -41.57
C GLN A 20 -8.45 -18.31 -42.71
N LEU A 21 -7.74 -17.21 -42.54
CA LEU A 21 -6.46 -16.95 -43.18
C LEU A 21 -5.57 -16.32 -42.10
N ALA A 22 -4.43 -16.95 -41.84
CA ALA A 22 -3.47 -16.56 -40.82
C ALA A 22 -2.93 -15.16 -41.09
N THR A 23 -3.53 -14.15 -40.48
CA THR A 23 -2.99 -12.79 -40.46
C THR A 23 -2.22 -12.59 -39.16
N LYS A 24 -0.88 -12.48 -39.29
CA LYS A 24 0.05 -11.87 -38.34
C LYS A 24 -0.67 -10.80 -37.51
N ALA A 25 -0.58 -10.90 -36.18
CA ALA A 25 -1.19 -9.96 -35.26
C ALA A 25 -0.53 -8.57 -35.37
N ALA A 26 -0.94 -7.78 -36.35
CA ALA A 26 -0.77 -6.33 -36.34
C ALA A 26 -1.63 -5.79 -35.19
N ARG A 27 -0.98 -5.58 -34.03
CA ARG A 27 -1.57 -4.85 -32.92
C ARG A 27 -2.08 -3.52 -33.47
N LYS A 28 -3.33 -3.18 -33.16
CA LYS A 28 -4.00 -1.94 -33.56
C LYS A 28 -3.08 -0.72 -33.36
N SER A 29 -2.38 -0.30 -34.42
CA SER A 29 -1.94 1.08 -34.55
C SER A 29 -3.18 1.92 -34.90
N ALA A 30 -3.28 3.08 -34.28
CA ALA A 30 -4.41 3.97 -34.38
C ALA A 30 -4.73 4.35 -35.85
N PRO A 31 -5.99 4.67 -36.20
CA PRO A 31 -6.32 5.22 -37.51
C PRO A 31 -5.49 6.49 -37.78
N ALA A 32 -4.93 6.60 -38.99
CA ALA A 32 -4.00 7.66 -39.40
C ALA A 32 -4.64 9.06 -39.56
N THR A 33 -5.91 9.22 -39.20
CA THR A 33 -6.66 10.48 -39.29
C THR A 33 -7.46 10.70 -38.00
N GLY A 34 -6.83 11.40 -37.06
CA GLY A 34 -7.41 11.77 -35.78
C GLY A 34 -6.35 11.79 -34.69
N GLY A 35 -6.03 12.98 -34.18
CA GLY A 35 -4.95 13.20 -33.23
C GLY A 35 -4.86 12.11 -32.16
N VAL A 36 -3.64 11.60 -31.95
CA VAL A 36 -3.34 10.57 -30.95
C VAL A 36 -4.00 10.97 -29.63
N LYS A 37 -4.96 10.16 -29.14
CA LYS A 37 -5.59 10.40 -27.84
C LYS A 37 -4.48 10.50 -26.80
N LYS A 38 -4.40 11.65 -26.11
CA LYS A 38 -3.42 11.85 -25.03
C LYS A 38 -3.53 10.68 -24.05
N PRO A 39 -2.41 10.07 -23.64
CA PRO A 39 -2.45 9.00 -22.66
C PRO A 39 -3.11 9.52 -21.38
N HIS A 40 -4.05 8.74 -20.85
CA HIS A 40 -4.78 9.12 -19.64
C HIS A 40 -3.81 9.19 -18.45
N ARG A 41 -3.70 10.37 -17.84
CA ARG A 41 -2.90 10.60 -16.63
C ARG A 41 -3.83 10.87 -15.45
N TYR A 42 -3.66 10.12 -14.37
CA TYR A 42 -4.36 10.37 -13.13
C TYR A 42 -3.91 11.69 -12.50
N ARG A 43 -4.82 12.35 -11.78
CA ARG A 43 -4.49 13.55 -10.99
C ARG A 43 -3.49 13.17 -9.88
N PRO A 44 -2.57 14.08 -9.50
CA PRO A 44 -1.68 13.84 -8.37
C PRO A 44 -2.50 13.50 -7.11
N GLY A 45 -2.03 12.52 -6.33
CA GLY A 45 -2.74 12.00 -5.16
C GLY A 45 -3.72 10.85 -5.44
N THR A 46 -4.28 10.72 -6.65
CA THR A 46 -5.23 9.63 -6.96
C THR A 46 -4.58 8.25 -6.88
N VAL A 47 -3.35 8.12 -7.37
CA VAL A 47 -2.60 6.85 -7.33
C VAL A 47 -2.13 6.55 -5.90
N ALA A 48 -1.62 7.55 -5.18
CA ALA A 48 -1.19 7.41 -3.79
C ALA A 48 -2.34 6.94 -2.87
N LEU A 49 -3.53 7.52 -3.00
CA LEU A 49 -4.70 7.08 -2.22
C LEU A 49 -5.14 5.64 -2.55
N ARG A 50 -4.97 5.21 -3.80
CA ARG A 50 -5.24 3.84 -4.22
C ARG A 50 -4.24 2.87 -3.59
N GLU A 51 -2.96 3.24 -3.58
CA GLU A 51 -1.89 2.45 -2.97
C GLU A 51 -2.09 2.32 -1.46
N ILE A 52 -2.41 3.42 -0.76
CA ILE A 52 -2.72 3.40 0.68
C ILE A 52 -3.84 2.39 0.99
N ARG A 53 -4.96 2.46 0.25
CA ARG A 53 -6.08 1.52 0.44
C ARG A 53 -5.70 0.08 0.12
N LYS A 54 -4.84 -0.14 -0.87
CA LYS A 54 -4.35 -1.48 -1.23
C LYS A 54 -3.51 -2.06 -0.09
N TYR A 55 -2.50 -1.33 0.38
CA TYR A 55 -1.56 -1.79 1.39
C TYR A 55 -2.16 -1.89 2.79
N GLN A 56 -3.20 -1.12 3.09
CA GLN A 56 -3.95 -1.29 4.35
C GLN A 56 -4.85 -2.54 4.33
N LYS A 57 -5.20 -3.07 3.16
CA LYS A 57 -6.02 -4.29 3.03
C LYS A 57 -5.18 -5.56 3.03
N SER A 58 -3.97 -5.51 2.49
CA SER A 58 -3.03 -6.64 2.49
C SER A 58 -2.14 -6.63 3.73
N THR A 59 -1.59 -7.79 4.06
CA THR A 59 -0.57 -7.96 5.12
C THR A 59 0.72 -8.54 4.52
N GLU A 60 1.00 -8.20 3.27
CA GLU A 60 2.20 -8.66 2.57
C GLU A 60 3.42 -7.85 3.01
N LEU A 61 4.58 -8.50 3.11
CA LEU A 61 5.84 -7.83 3.38
C LEU A 61 6.22 -6.95 2.18
N LEU A 62 6.53 -5.68 2.44
CA LEU A 62 6.82 -4.69 1.42
C LEU A 62 8.31 -4.65 1.05
N ILE A 63 9.18 -5.04 1.98
CA ILE A 63 10.62 -5.09 1.74
C ILE A 63 10.97 -6.42 1.03
N ARG A 64 11.78 -6.33 -0.02
CA ARG A 64 12.27 -7.53 -0.72
C ARG A 64 13.14 -8.37 0.24
N LYS A 65 12.88 -9.68 0.28
CA LYS A 65 13.53 -10.61 1.23
C LYS A 65 15.06 -10.67 1.08
N LEU A 66 15.58 -10.72 -0.15
CA LEU A 66 17.02 -10.85 -0.40
C LEU A 66 17.87 -9.66 0.10
N PRO A 67 17.54 -8.38 -0.22
CA PRO A 67 18.32 -7.26 0.31
C PRO A 67 18.18 -7.12 1.83
N PHE A 68 17.00 -7.38 2.41
CA PHE A 68 16.83 -7.36 3.86
C PHE A 68 17.72 -8.40 4.55
N GLN A 69 17.77 -9.61 4.00
CA GLN A 69 18.66 -10.66 4.51
C GLN A 69 20.15 -10.27 4.43
N ARG A 70 20.58 -9.59 3.36
CA ARG A 70 21.96 -9.10 3.24
C ARG A 70 22.28 -8.07 4.33
N LEU A 71 21.38 -7.11 4.54
CA LEU A 71 21.52 -6.09 5.58
C LEU A 71 21.60 -6.69 6.99
N VAL A 72 20.75 -7.67 7.30
CA VAL A 72 20.79 -8.37 8.61
C VAL A 72 22.14 -9.04 8.83
N ARG A 73 22.71 -9.66 7.79
CA ARG A 73 24.02 -10.33 7.88
C ARG A 73 25.17 -9.34 7.98
N GLU A 74 25.10 -8.23 7.26
CA GLU A 74 26.07 -7.14 7.34
C GLU A 74 26.15 -6.60 8.78
N ILE A 75 25.01 -6.22 9.37
CA ILE A 75 24.95 -5.73 10.75
C ILE A 75 25.43 -6.79 11.75
N ALA A 76 25.05 -8.06 11.55
CA ALA A 76 25.43 -9.12 12.47
C ALA A 76 26.93 -9.43 12.45
N GLN A 77 27.57 -9.25 11.30
CA GLN A 77 29.00 -9.48 11.13
C GLN A 77 29.84 -8.51 11.97
N ASP A 78 29.36 -7.28 12.18
CA ASP A 78 30.01 -6.27 13.02
C ASP A 78 30.10 -6.69 14.50
N PHE A 79 29.19 -7.56 14.96
CA PHE A 79 29.17 -8.04 16.35
C PHE A 79 29.91 -9.34 16.54
N LYS A 80 29.72 -10.31 15.63
CA LYS A 80 30.36 -11.62 15.72
C LYS A 80 30.49 -12.24 14.33
N THR A 81 31.71 -12.68 14.01
CA THR A 81 31.99 -13.42 12.78
C THR A 81 31.37 -14.82 12.84
N ASP A 82 30.90 -15.34 11.69
CA ASP A 82 30.37 -16.71 11.50
C ASP A 82 29.00 -17.03 12.13
N LEU A 83 28.11 -16.04 12.22
CA LEU A 83 26.73 -16.26 12.65
C LEU A 83 25.87 -16.95 11.58
N ARG A 84 25.25 -18.08 11.96
CA ARG A 84 24.26 -18.78 11.13
C ARG A 84 22.85 -18.35 11.53
N PHE A 85 22.11 -17.82 10.56
CA PHE A 85 20.72 -17.41 10.74
C PHE A 85 19.75 -18.50 10.29
N GLN A 86 18.76 -18.79 11.14
CA GLN A 86 17.58 -19.56 10.74
C GLN A 86 16.72 -18.73 9.78
N SER A 87 16.04 -19.37 8.84
CA SER A 87 15.14 -18.70 7.89
C SER A 87 13.97 -17.99 8.61
N SER A 88 13.42 -18.60 9.65
CA SER A 88 12.36 -18.00 10.48
C SER A 88 12.84 -16.78 11.27
N ALA A 89 14.10 -16.76 11.73
CA ALA A 89 14.65 -15.63 12.46
C ALA A 89 14.75 -14.38 11.58
N VAL A 90 15.19 -14.53 10.32
CA VAL A 90 15.25 -13.42 9.36
C VAL A 90 13.85 -12.89 9.03
N LEU A 91 12.86 -13.79 8.89
CA LEU A 91 11.47 -13.39 8.68
C LEU A 91 10.89 -12.63 9.88
N ALA A 92 11.14 -13.10 11.10
CA ALA A 92 10.69 -12.43 12.33
C ALA A 92 11.30 -11.03 12.47
N LEU A 93 12.59 -10.87 12.16
CA LEU A 93 13.24 -9.56 12.11
C LEU A 93 12.61 -8.65 11.07
N GLN A 94 12.24 -9.19 9.91
CA GLN A 94 11.59 -8.43 8.86
C GLN A 94 10.20 -7.97 9.28
N GLU A 95 9.38 -8.86 9.83
CA GLU A 95 8.03 -8.53 10.33
C GLU A 95 8.08 -7.46 11.41
N ALA A 96 9.00 -7.59 12.38
CA ALA A 96 9.18 -6.60 13.44
C ALA A 96 9.63 -5.24 12.90
N SER A 97 10.56 -5.24 11.94
CA SER A 97 11.09 -4.01 11.33
C SER A 97 10.03 -3.27 10.52
N GLU A 98 9.26 -3.98 9.68
CA GLU A 98 8.19 -3.38 8.89
C GLU A 98 7.05 -2.87 9.77
N ALA A 99 6.65 -3.62 10.80
CA ALA A 99 5.64 -3.18 11.76
C ALA A 99 6.07 -1.90 12.50
N TYR A 100 7.34 -1.84 12.92
CA TYR A 100 7.91 -0.65 13.57
C TYR A 100 7.89 0.57 12.65
N LEU A 101 8.32 0.41 11.39
CA LEU A 101 8.35 1.50 10.41
C LEU A 101 6.94 2.00 10.07
N VAL A 102 5.97 1.10 9.89
CA VAL A 102 4.56 1.49 9.65
C VAL A 102 4.03 2.32 10.81
N GLY A 103 4.23 1.85 12.05
CA GLY A 103 3.83 2.60 13.24
C GLY A 103 4.53 3.96 13.33
N LEU A 104 5.82 4.04 13.00
CA LEU A 104 6.53 5.32 12.96
C LEU A 104 5.93 6.25 11.90
N PHE A 105 5.59 5.75 10.72
CA PHE A 105 4.99 6.57 9.67
C PHE A 105 3.60 7.10 10.03
N GLU A 106 2.79 6.34 10.78
CA GLU A 106 1.51 6.80 11.31
C GLU A 106 1.69 8.04 12.20
N ASP A 107 2.61 8.00 13.15
CA ASP A 107 2.89 9.14 14.05
C ASP A 107 3.46 10.34 13.29
N THR A 108 4.35 10.10 12.33
CA THR A 108 4.92 11.20 11.53
C THR A 108 3.89 11.86 10.64
N ASN A 109 2.91 11.10 10.17
CA ASN A 109 1.79 11.64 9.41
C ASN A 109 0.92 12.53 10.31
N LEU A 110 0.66 12.13 11.56
CA LEU A 110 -0.02 12.99 12.53
C LEU A 110 0.76 14.28 12.83
N CYS A 111 2.09 14.19 12.95
CA CYS A 111 2.96 15.36 13.13
C CYS A 111 2.93 16.30 11.92
N ALA A 112 2.91 15.75 10.69
CA ALA A 112 2.79 16.54 9.47
C ALA A 112 1.44 17.27 9.38
N ILE A 113 0.35 16.58 9.70
CA ILE A 113 -1.01 17.15 9.74
C ILE A 113 -1.13 18.22 10.82
N HIS A 114 -0.51 18.02 11.99
CA HIS A 114 -0.46 19.02 13.05
C HIS A 114 0.18 20.33 12.57
N ALA A 115 1.18 20.24 11.70
CA ALA A 115 1.81 21.39 11.05
C ALA A 115 1.11 21.86 9.75
N LYS A 116 -0.15 21.46 9.51
CA LYS A 116 -0.96 21.79 8.33
C LYS A 116 -0.33 21.35 6.99
N ARG A 117 0.47 20.29 6.99
CA ARG A 117 1.11 19.72 5.78
C ARG A 117 0.59 18.32 5.49
N VAL A 118 0.64 17.93 4.22
CA VAL A 118 0.32 16.57 3.76
C VAL A 118 1.60 15.75 3.49
N THR A 119 2.71 16.43 3.21
CA THR A 119 4.01 15.79 2.94
C THR A 119 4.80 15.64 4.23
N ILE A 120 5.19 14.40 4.54
CA ILE A 120 6.09 14.09 5.66
C ILE A 120 7.50 14.62 5.38
N MET A 121 8.17 15.09 6.44
CA MET A 121 9.52 15.62 6.38
C MET A 121 10.40 14.97 7.47
N PRO A 122 11.75 15.02 7.34
CA PRO A 122 12.66 14.46 8.35
C PRO A 122 12.45 15.03 9.76
N LYS A 123 12.04 16.31 9.87
CA LYS A 123 11.68 16.95 11.15
C LYS A 123 10.48 16.29 11.85
N ASP A 124 9.53 15.76 11.07
CA ASP A 124 8.35 15.07 11.62
C ASP A 124 8.77 13.71 12.20
N ILE A 125 9.70 13.01 11.54
CA ILE A 125 10.33 11.78 12.04
C ILE A 125 11.09 12.03 13.33
N GLN A 126 11.92 13.07 13.36
CA GLN A 126 12.68 13.43 14.56
C GLN A 126 11.76 13.77 15.74
N LEU A 127 10.68 14.51 15.48
CA LEU A 127 9.68 14.85 16.49
C LEU A 127 8.95 13.60 17.01
N ALA A 128 8.47 12.73 16.12
CA ALA A 128 7.79 11.50 16.49
C ALA A 128 8.68 10.60 17.36
N ARG A 129 9.95 10.40 16.96
CA ARG A 129 10.92 9.62 17.75
C ARG A 129 11.25 10.26 19.10
N ARG A 130 11.27 11.59 19.17
CA ARG A 130 11.47 12.33 20.42
C ARG A 130 10.30 12.14 21.38
N ILE A 131 9.07 12.21 20.89
CA ILE A 131 7.84 12.02 21.70
C ILE A 131 7.71 10.57 22.16
N ARG A 132 8.01 9.60 21.30
CA ARG A 132 8.03 8.17 21.66
C ARG A 132 9.05 7.82 22.76
N GLY A 133 10.03 8.69 22.99
CA GLY A 133 11.07 8.45 23.99
C GLY A 133 12.09 7.38 23.57
N GLU A 134 12.20 7.05 22.27
CA GLU A 134 13.11 6.01 21.77
C GLU A 134 14.59 6.30 22.05
N ARG A 135 14.95 7.56 22.29
CA ARG A 135 16.30 7.95 22.77
C ARG A 135 16.55 7.59 24.24
N ALA A 136 15.50 7.41 25.04
CA ALA A 136 15.58 7.07 26.47
C ALA A 136 15.26 5.59 26.75
N PHE A 137 14.83 4.82 25.75
CA PHE A 137 14.16 3.54 25.94
C PHE A 137 15.03 2.29 25.87
N LEU A 138 16.35 2.43 25.70
CA LEU A 138 17.27 1.29 25.71
C LEU A 138 17.44 0.63 27.09
N MET A 139 16.78 1.10 28.16
CA MET A 139 16.92 0.50 29.50
C MET A 139 15.67 -0.09 30.19
N LEU A 140 14.41 0.14 29.77
CA LEU A 140 13.29 -0.19 30.68
C LEU A 140 11.99 -0.77 30.08
N ARG A 141 12.02 -1.60 29.03
CA ARG A 141 10.78 -2.33 28.65
C ARG A 141 10.94 -3.68 27.96
N LEU A 142 11.89 -4.50 28.40
CA LEU A 142 11.82 -5.96 28.17
C LEU A 142 11.01 -6.65 29.28
N GLY A 143 9.77 -6.20 29.53
CA GLY A 143 9.01 -6.71 30.68
C GLY A 143 7.50 -6.89 30.52
N ARG A 144 6.82 -6.24 29.55
CA ARG A 144 5.35 -6.31 29.47
C ARG A 144 4.81 -6.14 28.04
N SER A 145 5.10 -7.06 27.12
CA SER A 145 4.37 -7.13 25.84
C SER A 145 4.33 -8.52 25.15
N CYS A 146 4.95 -9.57 25.68
CA CYS A 146 4.95 -10.87 24.99
C CYS A 146 3.59 -11.60 24.97
N LYS A 147 2.63 -11.24 25.83
CA LYS A 147 1.28 -11.87 25.84
C LYS A 147 0.27 -11.22 24.89
N TYR A 148 0.51 -9.97 24.46
CA TYR A 148 -0.43 -9.26 23.57
C TYR A 148 -0.18 -9.51 22.09
N PHE A 149 1.04 -9.90 21.69
CA PHE A 149 1.34 -10.08 20.27
C PHE A 149 0.77 -11.40 19.71
N TYR A 150 0.79 -12.49 20.48
CA TYR A 150 0.14 -13.74 20.06
C TYR A 150 -1.39 -13.69 20.17
N CYS A 151 -1.95 -13.01 21.18
CA CYS A 151 -3.40 -12.93 21.34
C CYS A 151 -4.06 -12.01 20.28
N LEU A 152 -3.37 -10.98 19.80
CA LEU A 152 -3.87 -10.11 18.72
C LEU A 152 -3.69 -10.70 17.31
N TRP A 153 -2.77 -11.66 17.13
CA TRP A 153 -2.61 -12.39 15.87
C TRP A 153 -3.76 -13.40 15.65
N ASP A 154 -4.26 -14.04 16.71
CA ASP A 154 -5.38 -14.98 16.65
C ASP A 154 -6.75 -14.27 16.56
N LEU A 155 -6.92 -13.13 17.22
CA LEU A 155 -8.19 -12.38 17.22
C LEU A 155 -8.48 -11.60 15.92
N ARG A 156 -7.48 -11.40 15.05
CA ARG A 156 -7.67 -10.75 13.73
C ARG A 156 -8.11 -11.72 12.63
N LYS A 157 -7.93 -13.03 12.82
CA LYS A 157 -8.41 -14.08 11.91
C LYS A 157 -9.88 -14.46 12.15
N LEU A 158 -10.40 -14.20 13.36
CA LEU A 158 -11.80 -14.43 13.76
C LEU A 158 -12.75 -13.24 13.54
N ASN A 159 -12.25 -12.02 13.34
CA ASN A 159 -13.09 -10.82 13.12
C ASN A 159 -13.52 -10.58 11.66
N SER A 160 -13.34 -11.55 10.76
CA SER A 160 -13.91 -11.49 9.40
C SER A 160 -15.41 -11.80 9.35
N VAL A 161 -16.04 -12.22 10.46
CA VAL A 161 -17.45 -12.65 10.48
C VAL A 161 -18.38 -11.74 11.29
N SER A 162 -17.88 -10.79 12.08
CA SER A 162 -18.76 -9.93 12.87
C SER A 162 -18.17 -8.58 13.20
N ARG A 163 -18.36 -7.61 12.30
CA ARG A 163 -18.74 -6.23 12.61
C ARG A 163 -18.80 -5.40 11.34
N ASN A 164 -19.95 -5.55 10.69
CA ASN A 164 -20.45 -4.66 9.67
C ASN A 164 -21.33 -3.61 10.37
N SER A 165 -20.73 -2.74 11.18
CA SER A 165 -21.37 -1.55 11.74
C SER A 165 -20.30 -0.68 12.41
N ASP A 166 -20.31 0.61 12.04
CA ASP A 166 -19.53 1.70 12.64
C ASP A 166 -18.06 1.90 12.23
N VAL A 167 -17.85 2.08 10.91
CA VAL A 167 -16.81 3.00 10.40
C VAL A 167 -17.49 4.18 9.69
N ARG A 168 -18.31 4.93 10.45
CA ARG A 168 -18.78 6.27 10.08
C ARG A 168 -18.21 7.29 11.07
N SER A 169 -16.95 7.73 10.89
CA SER A 169 -16.52 9.01 11.49
C SER A 169 -15.19 9.61 10.98
N CYS A 170 -14.41 8.95 10.13
CA CYS A 170 -13.13 9.54 9.68
C CYS A 170 -13.07 9.59 8.17
N LEU A 171 -13.77 10.57 7.58
CA LEU A 171 -13.51 11.22 6.28
C LEU A 171 -14.70 12.14 5.97
N ARG A 172 -14.90 13.17 6.79
CA ARG A 172 -15.70 14.33 6.39
C ARG A 172 -14.70 15.42 6.02
N LEU A 173 -14.37 15.49 4.73
CA LEU A 173 -13.66 16.63 4.14
C LEU A 173 -14.55 17.86 4.31
N PRO A 174 -14.11 18.95 4.97
CA PRO A 174 -14.84 20.20 4.91
C PRO A 174 -14.65 20.81 3.52
N THR A 175 -15.77 21.03 2.85
CA THR A 175 -15.92 21.90 1.69
C THR A 175 -15.65 23.34 2.08
N LEU A 176 -14.73 23.99 1.36
CA LEU A 176 -14.83 25.39 0.94
C LEU A 176 -14.43 25.41 -0.54
#